data_AF-L9WPI5-F1
#
_entry.id   AF-L9WPI5-F1
#
_cell.length_a   1.000
_cell.length_b   1.000
_cell.length_c   1.000
_cell.angle_alpha   90.00
_cell.angle_beta   90.00
_cell.angle_gamma   90.00
#
_symmetry.space_group_name_H-M   'P 1'
#
loop_
_entity.id
_entity.type
_entity.pdbx_description
1 polymer ?
#
loop_
_entity_poly.entity_id
_entity_poly.type
_entity_poly.pdbx_seq_one_letter_code
_entity_poly.pdbx_strand_id
1 'polypeptide(L)'
;MLRRLRENGPIILVPLAWTFVTAVHLDLASEHALFVAHLVMAVIIVVFTALSWSAMDHGVLLAWRRVLLAGLVVTLAGGVGFLVPAVATPLFTLSLAGWMLIPAAGLAYTSQHVAETPRRYLLGAVLSVLGLLVYASSSLAGGDTGVLVAGLSLVNVGQTIGIATAVFQY
;
A
#
# COMPACT_ATOMS: atom_id res chain seq x y z
N MET A 1 -3.19 25.15 -2.59
CA MET A 1 -2.56 24.13 -3.49
C MET A 1 -2.15 22.87 -2.72
N LEU A 2 -1.41 22.98 -1.62
CA LEU A 2 -0.97 21.82 -0.81
C LEU A 2 -2.12 20.91 -0.32
N ARG A 3 -3.29 21.47 -0.02
CA ARG A 3 -4.48 20.70 0.38
C ARG A 3 -4.97 19.75 -0.73
N ARG A 4 -5.19 20.27 -1.95
CA ARG A 4 -5.59 19.47 -3.11
C ARG A 4 -4.54 18.42 -3.49
N LEU A 5 -3.25 18.74 -3.36
CA LEU A 5 -2.19 17.77 -3.63
C LEU A 5 -2.21 16.62 -2.63
N ARG A 6 -2.53 16.88 -1.36
CA ARG A 6 -2.72 15.85 -0.33
C ARG A 6 -3.98 15.02 -0.57
N GLU A 7 -5.09 15.68 -0.86
CA GLU A 7 -6.37 15.00 -1.13
C GLU A 7 -6.27 14.05 -2.33
N ASN A 8 -5.60 14.48 -3.41
CA ASN A 8 -5.56 13.72 -4.67
C ASN A 8 -4.29 12.92 -4.87
N GLY A 9 -3.18 13.26 -4.22
CA GLY A 9 -1.88 12.61 -4.42
C GLY A 9 -1.92 11.08 -4.34
N PRO A 10 -2.64 10.47 -3.36
CA PRO A 10 -2.74 9.01 -3.27
C PRO A 10 -3.28 8.32 -4.52
N ILE A 11 -4.14 8.97 -5.32
CA ILE A 11 -4.72 8.34 -6.53
C ILE A 11 -3.68 8.00 -7.59
N ILE A 12 -2.54 8.71 -7.57
CA ILE A 12 -1.41 8.47 -8.47
C ILE A 12 -0.34 7.67 -7.75
N LEU A 13 -0.03 8.02 -6.50
CA LEU A 13 1.07 7.41 -5.75
C LEU A 13 0.87 5.92 -5.47
N VAL A 14 -0.34 5.51 -5.08
CA VAL A 14 -0.64 4.12 -4.75
C VAL A 14 -0.49 3.20 -5.96
N PRO A 15 -1.11 3.47 -7.13
CA PRO A 15 -0.92 2.61 -8.29
C PRO A 15 0.52 2.61 -8.80
N LEU A 16 1.22 3.75 -8.77
CA LEU A 16 2.63 3.82 -9.14
C LEU A 16 3.51 2.97 -8.23
N ALA A 17 3.27 2.96 -6.92
CA ALA A 17 4.04 2.15 -5.98
C ALA A 17 3.93 0.65 -6.30
N TRP A 18 2.71 0.16 -6.54
CA TRP A 18 2.49 -1.24 -6.91
C TRP A 18 3.09 -1.58 -8.27
N THR A 19 2.92 -0.70 -9.28
CA THR A 19 3.56 -0.88 -10.58
C THR A 19 5.08 -0.94 -10.48
N PHE A 20 5.68 -0.12 -9.62
CA PHE A 20 7.13 -0.12 -9.41
C PHE A 20 7.61 -1.41 -8.75
N VAL A 21 6.89 -1.92 -7.74
CA VAL A 21 7.18 -3.23 -7.13
C VAL A 21 7.06 -4.35 -8.15
N THR A 22 6.05 -4.31 -9.02
CA THR A 22 5.91 -5.27 -10.13
C THR A 22 7.09 -5.16 -11.11
N ALA A 23 7.52 -3.95 -11.46
CA ALA A 23 8.65 -3.74 -12.36
C ALA A 23 9.95 -4.34 -11.80
N VAL A 24 10.20 -4.26 -10.50
CA VAL A 24 11.35 -4.90 -9.85
C VAL A 24 11.27 -6.43 -9.95
N HIS A 25 10.09 -7.03 -9.72
CA HIS A 25 9.92 -8.48 -9.89
C HIS A 25 10.08 -8.97 -11.34
N LEU A 26 9.94 -8.06 -12.31
CA LEU A 26 10.12 -8.32 -13.73
C LEU A 26 11.55 -7.95 -14.20
N ASP A 27 12.47 -7.64 -13.29
CA ASP A 27 13.83 -7.19 -13.56
C ASP A 27 13.90 -5.92 -14.45
N LEU A 28 12.84 -5.11 -14.46
CA LEU A 28 12.75 -3.85 -15.21
C LEU A 28 13.26 -2.63 -14.40
N ALA A 29 13.50 -2.81 -13.10
CA ALA A 29 14.01 -1.78 -12.20
C ALA A 29 14.99 -2.38 -11.19
N SER A 30 16.01 -1.62 -10.79
CA SER A 30 17.06 -2.11 -9.89
C SER A 30 16.63 -2.10 -8.42
N GLU A 31 17.26 -2.97 -7.62
CA GLU A 31 17.09 -2.98 -6.16
C GLU A 31 17.49 -1.64 -5.52
N HIS A 32 18.52 -0.98 -6.04
CA HIS A 32 18.89 0.37 -5.59
C HIS A 32 17.75 1.36 -5.82
N ALA A 33 17.08 1.30 -6.97
CA ALA A 33 15.92 2.16 -7.24
C ALA A 33 14.76 1.85 -6.28
N LEU A 34 14.56 0.58 -5.90
CA LEU A 34 13.58 0.18 -4.89
C LEU A 34 13.93 0.68 -3.49
N PHE A 35 15.22 0.69 -3.12
CA PHE A 35 15.68 1.29 -1.88
C PHE A 35 15.40 2.79 -1.84
N VAL A 36 15.74 3.53 -2.90
CA VAL A 36 15.41 4.96 -3.03
C VAL A 36 13.90 5.18 -2.94
N ALA A 37 13.09 4.34 -3.59
CA ALA A 37 11.64 4.41 -3.52
C ALA A 37 11.12 4.24 -2.07
N HIS A 38 11.69 3.33 -1.27
CA HIS A 38 11.34 3.19 0.15
C HIS A 38 11.64 4.48 0.94
N LEU A 39 12.79 5.10 0.72
CA LEU A 39 13.17 6.35 1.39
C LEU A 39 12.22 7.49 1.02
N VAL A 40 11.93 7.65 -0.27
CA VAL A 40 10.97 8.65 -0.78
C VAL A 40 9.59 8.41 -0.18
N MET A 41 9.10 7.17 -0.18
CA MET A 41 7.81 6.83 0.41
C MET A 41 7.75 7.09 1.91
N ALA A 42 8.81 6.78 2.66
CA ALA A 42 8.89 7.10 4.09
C ALA A 42 8.77 8.61 4.34
N VAL A 43 9.50 9.43 3.56
CA VAL A 43 9.40 10.90 3.64
C VAL A 43 8.00 11.39 3.29
N ILE A 44 7.40 10.90 2.21
CA ILE A 44 6.04 11.26 1.79
C ILE A 44 5.04 10.93 2.90
N ILE A 45 5.11 9.72 3.48
CA ILE A 45 4.20 9.30 4.55
C ILE A 45 4.37 10.20 5.78
N VAL A 46 5.59 10.49 6.21
CA VAL A 46 5.86 11.37 7.36
C VAL A 46 5.29 12.76 7.11
N VAL A 47 5.63 13.38 5.98
CA VAL A 47 5.17 14.73 5.63
C VAL A 47 3.65 14.77 5.50
N PHE A 48 3.05 13.81 4.79
CA PHE A 48 1.61 13.73 4.62
C PHE A 48 0.90 13.58 5.97
N THR A 49 1.37 12.67 6.81
CA THR A 49 0.77 12.38 8.11
C THR A 49 0.88 13.57 9.05
N ALA A 50 2.06 14.21 9.11
CA ALA A 50 2.28 15.40 9.94
C ALA A 50 1.38 16.58 9.50
N LEU A 51 1.29 16.84 8.19
CA LEU A 51 0.45 17.91 7.65
C LEU A 51 -1.06 17.61 7.79
N SER A 52 -1.44 16.33 7.89
CA SER A 52 -2.82 15.88 8.03
C SER A 52 -3.24 15.60 9.47
N TRP A 53 -2.33 15.79 10.44
CA TRP A 53 -2.50 15.23 11.78
C TRP A 53 -3.82 15.61 12.44
N SER A 54 -4.10 16.91 12.52
CA SER A 54 -5.31 17.45 13.15
C SER A 54 -6.59 17.16 12.35
N ALA A 55 -6.48 17.01 11.03
CA ALA A 55 -7.61 16.63 10.19
C ALA A 55 -8.01 15.15 10.37
N MET A 56 -7.10 14.33 10.92
CA MET A 56 -7.28 12.89 11.08
C MET A 56 -7.46 12.47 12.54
N ASP A 57 -8.04 13.34 13.38
CA ASP A 57 -8.21 13.03 14.79
C ASP A 57 -9.40 12.13 15.11
N HIS A 58 -10.42 12.06 14.25
CA HIS A 58 -11.67 11.35 14.52
C HIS A 58 -12.16 10.46 13.37
N GLY A 59 -13.07 9.53 13.69
CA GLY A 59 -13.79 8.71 12.71
C GLY A 59 -12.89 7.87 11.81
N VAL A 60 -13.28 7.76 10.53
CA VAL A 60 -12.53 7.02 9.50
C VAL A 60 -11.14 7.58 9.28
N LEU A 61 -10.97 8.90 9.35
CA LEU A 61 -9.67 9.53 9.15
C LEU A 61 -8.69 9.15 10.27
N LEU A 62 -9.14 8.96 11.52
CA LEU A 62 -8.31 8.42 12.58
C LEU A 62 -7.80 7.01 12.28
N ALA A 63 -8.65 6.16 11.70
CA ALA A 63 -8.24 4.82 11.27
C ALA A 63 -7.16 4.92 10.18
N TRP A 64 -7.33 5.80 9.20
CA TRP A 64 -6.32 6.03 8.16
C TRP A 64 -5.02 6.63 8.70
N ARG A 65 -5.05 7.42 9.78
CA ARG A 65 -3.82 7.88 10.44
C ARG A 65 -3.04 6.70 11.00
N ARG A 66 -3.74 5.74 11.62
CA ARG A 66 -3.12 4.50 12.11
C ARG A 66 -2.58 3.64 10.97
N VAL A 67 -3.29 3.55 9.85
CA VAL A 67 -2.82 2.88 8.62
C VAL A 67 -1.51 3.50 8.14
N LEU A 68 -1.41 4.83 8.10
CA LEU A 68 -0.19 5.53 7.69
C LEU A 68 0.97 5.31 8.66
N LEU A 69 0.71 5.36 9.98
CA LEU A 69 1.74 5.12 10.99
C LEU A 69 2.25 3.66 10.96
N ALA A 70 1.35 2.69 10.83
CA ALA A 70 1.72 1.29 10.67
C ALA A 70 2.45 1.06 9.34
N GLY A 71 1.97 1.70 8.25
CA GLY A 71 2.62 1.74 6.95
C GLY A 71 4.05 2.28 7.01
N LEU A 72 4.27 3.35 7.77
CA LEU A 72 5.62 3.91 7.98
C LEU A 72 6.55 2.90 8.65
N VAL A 73 6.08 2.20 9.69
CA VAL A 73 6.89 1.17 10.38
C VAL A 73 7.31 0.07 9.41
N VAL A 74 6.38 -0.46 8.61
CA VAL A 74 6.71 -1.54 7.67
C VAL A 74 7.57 -1.05 6.50
N THR A 75 7.40 0.20 6.04
CA THR A 75 8.28 0.82 5.04
C THR A 75 9.70 0.98 5.56
N LEU A 76 9.88 1.46 6.80
CA LEU A 76 11.20 1.59 7.42
C LEU A 76 11.85 0.22 7.62
N ALA A 77 11.07 -0.78 8.04
CA ALA A 77 11.53 -2.17 8.13
C ALA A 77 12.04 -2.68 6.77
N GLY A 78 11.28 -2.47 5.69
CA GLY A 78 11.72 -2.79 4.32
C GLY A 78 13.00 -2.05 3.93
N GLY A 79 13.12 -0.76 4.27
CA GLY A 79 14.33 0.03 4.07
C GLY A 79 15.57 -0.56 4.77
N VAL A 80 15.41 -1.02 6.02
CA VAL A 80 16.49 -1.70 6.78
C VAL A 80 16.92 -3.01 6.10
N GLY A 81 16.00 -3.72 5.43
CA GLY A 81 16.31 -4.94 4.69
C GLY A 81 17.37 -4.73 3.60
N PHE A 82 17.44 -3.54 2.99
CA PHE A 82 18.49 -3.20 2.02
C PHE A 82 19.86 -2.92 2.67
N LEU A 83 19.89 -2.62 3.96
CA LEU A 83 21.10 -2.26 4.70
C LEU A 83 21.68 -3.45 5.48
N VAL A 84 20.84 -4.44 5.81
CA VAL A 84 21.21 -5.57 6.66
C VAL A 84 20.87 -6.89 5.97
N PRO A 85 21.79 -7.46 5.16
CA PRO A 85 21.53 -8.67 4.37
C PRO A 85 21.02 -9.87 5.18
N ALA A 86 21.49 -10.02 6.42
CA ALA A 86 21.13 -11.13 7.31
C ALA A 86 19.63 -11.20 7.64
N VAL A 87 18.89 -10.09 7.52
CA VAL A 87 17.45 -10.01 7.80
C VAL A 87 16.65 -9.48 6.61
N ALA A 88 17.26 -9.39 5.42
CA ALA A 88 16.64 -8.77 4.25
C ALA A 88 15.32 -9.45 3.86
N THR A 89 15.33 -10.75 3.65
CA THR A 89 14.15 -11.53 3.23
C THR A 89 12.94 -11.35 4.17
N PRO A 90 13.03 -11.60 5.50
CA PRO A 90 11.87 -11.42 6.37
C PRO A 90 11.40 -9.95 6.42
N LEU A 91 12.28 -8.97 6.32
CA LEU A 91 11.89 -7.54 6.31
C LEU A 91 11.21 -7.12 5.00
N PHE A 92 11.64 -7.65 3.86
CA PHE A 92 10.96 -7.43 2.59
C PHE A 92 9.57 -8.09 2.57
N THR A 93 9.47 -9.32 3.06
CA THR A 93 8.18 -10.01 3.22
C THR A 93 7.25 -9.23 4.14
N LEU A 94 7.76 -8.75 5.28
CA LEU A 94 6.99 -7.92 6.22
C LEU A 94 6.50 -6.62 5.57
N SER A 95 7.39 -5.91 4.86
CA SER A 95 7.05 -4.67 4.17
C SER A 95 5.95 -4.89 3.14
N LEU A 96 6.13 -5.88 2.27
CA LEU A 96 5.22 -6.17 1.17
C LEU A 96 3.87 -6.66 1.68
N ALA A 97 3.84 -7.68 2.53
CA ALA A 97 2.60 -8.21 3.10
C ALA A 97 1.90 -7.17 3.99
N GLY A 98 2.66 -6.38 4.73
CA GLY A 98 2.16 -5.26 5.53
C GLY A 98 1.40 -4.25 4.67
N TRP A 99 1.97 -3.83 3.54
CA TRP A 99 1.30 -2.93 2.60
C TRP A 99 0.10 -3.53 1.87
N MET A 100 0.00 -4.86 1.77
CA MET A 100 -1.21 -5.51 1.27
C MET A 100 -2.33 -5.52 2.33
N LEU A 101 -1.99 -5.80 3.58
CA LEU A 101 -2.97 -6.04 4.66
C LEU A 101 -3.41 -4.80 5.41
N ILE A 102 -2.49 -3.88 5.72
CA ILE A 102 -2.78 -2.69 6.54
C ILE A 102 -3.83 -1.79 5.83
N PRO A 103 -3.68 -1.44 4.53
CA PRO A 103 -4.73 -0.73 3.81
C PRO A 103 -6.00 -1.55 3.63
N ALA A 104 -5.92 -2.88 3.47
CA ALA A 104 -7.11 -3.73 3.38
C ALA A 104 -7.95 -3.63 4.65
N ALA A 105 -7.33 -3.62 5.83
CA ALA A 105 -8.01 -3.40 7.10
C ALA A 105 -8.64 -2.00 7.18
N GLY A 106 -7.93 -0.97 6.73
CA GLY A 106 -8.46 0.41 6.64
C GLY A 106 -9.68 0.52 5.71
N LEU A 107 -9.64 -0.15 4.56
CA LEU A 107 -10.74 -0.20 3.59
C LEU A 107 -11.95 -0.98 4.13
N ALA A 108 -11.72 -2.13 4.77
CA ALA A 108 -12.77 -2.91 5.41
C ALA A 108 -13.45 -2.10 6.54
N TYR A 109 -12.66 -1.43 7.38
CA TYR A 109 -13.19 -0.52 8.40
C TYR A 109 -14.00 0.62 7.78
N THR A 110 -13.49 1.25 6.73
CA THR A 110 -14.19 2.34 6.01
C THR A 110 -15.53 1.86 5.46
N SER A 111 -15.61 0.65 4.92
CA SER A 111 -16.85 0.07 4.39
C SER A 111 -17.96 -0.10 5.44
N GLN A 112 -17.60 -0.19 6.71
CA GLN A 112 -18.54 -0.37 7.82
C GLN A 112 -18.98 0.97 8.43
N HIS A 113 -18.25 2.05 8.15
CA HIS A 113 -18.41 3.34 8.83
C HIS A 113 -18.77 4.50 7.88
N VAL A 114 -18.90 4.24 6.57
CA VAL A 114 -19.31 5.21 5.55
C VAL A 114 -20.56 4.69 4.84
N ALA A 115 -21.59 5.54 4.71
CA ALA A 115 -22.83 5.17 4.03
C ALA A 115 -22.70 5.24 2.50
N GLU A 116 -21.80 6.10 2.03
CA GLU A 116 -21.51 6.33 0.63
C GLU A 116 -20.65 5.20 0.05
N THR A 117 -21.26 4.37 -0.80
CA THR A 117 -20.60 3.28 -1.56
C THR A 117 -19.75 2.27 -0.73
N PRO A 118 -20.25 1.74 0.40
CA PRO A 118 -19.50 0.81 1.24
C PRO A 118 -18.95 -0.41 0.49
N ARG A 119 -19.67 -0.86 -0.55
CA ARG A 119 -19.28 -1.99 -1.41
C ARG A 119 -17.95 -1.77 -2.14
N ARG A 120 -17.60 -0.53 -2.53
CA ARG A 120 -16.34 -0.24 -3.24
C ARG A 120 -15.14 -0.37 -2.31
N TYR A 121 -15.26 0.13 -1.08
CA TYR A 121 -14.25 -0.05 -0.05
C TYR A 121 -14.08 -1.51 0.33
N LEU A 122 -15.18 -2.25 0.51
CA LEU A 122 -15.13 -3.69 0.78
C LEU A 122 -14.48 -4.48 -0.37
N LEU A 123 -14.84 -4.18 -1.62
CA LEU A 123 -14.22 -4.79 -2.79
C LEU A 123 -12.70 -4.52 -2.80
N GLY A 124 -12.28 -3.29 -2.51
CA GLY A 124 -10.86 -2.94 -2.43
C GLY A 124 -10.12 -3.73 -1.34
N ALA A 125 -10.74 -3.92 -0.18
CA ALA A 125 -10.20 -4.75 0.91
C ALA A 125 -10.06 -6.23 0.49
N VAL A 126 -11.12 -6.79 -0.09
CA VAL A 126 -11.14 -8.20 -0.54
C VAL A 126 -10.08 -8.43 -1.62
N LEU A 127 -9.99 -7.57 -2.63
CA LEU A 127 -8.98 -7.69 -3.68
C LEU A 127 -7.56 -7.57 -3.15
N SER A 128 -7.33 -6.74 -2.13
CA SER A 128 -6.01 -6.63 -1.48
C SER A 128 -5.62 -7.92 -0.75
N VAL A 129 -6.55 -8.54 -0.03
CA VAL A 129 -6.31 -9.82 0.66
C VAL A 129 -6.15 -10.97 -0.34
N LEU A 130 -7.02 -11.04 -1.35
CA LEU A 130 -6.90 -12.04 -2.41
C LEU A 130 -5.58 -11.90 -3.16
N GLY A 131 -5.16 -10.67 -3.46
CA GLY A 131 -3.87 -10.39 -4.10
C GLY A 131 -2.69 -10.88 -3.27
N LEU A 132 -2.71 -10.73 -1.95
CA LEU A 132 -1.71 -11.34 -1.06
C LEU A 132 -1.71 -12.86 -1.14
N LEU A 133 -2.88 -13.49 -1.09
CA LEU A 133 -2.99 -14.96 -1.13
C LEU A 133 -2.47 -15.53 -2.46
N VAL A 134 -2.81 -14.88 -3.57
CA VAL A 134 -2.31 -15.23 -4.91
C VAL A 134 -0.80 -14.97 -5.01
N TYR A 135 -0.32 -13.85 -4.50
CA TYR A 135 1.12 -13.57 -4.48
C TYR A 135 1.89 -14.63 -3.67
N ALA A 136 1.41 -14.98 -2.48
CA ALA A 136 2.06 -15.95 -1.60
C ALA A 136 2.06 -17.37 -2.20
N SER A 137 1.01 -17.74 -2.93
CA SER A 137 0.93 -19.05 -3.59
C SER A 137 1.89 -19.22 -4.76
N SER A 138 2.52 -18.14 -5.27
CA SER A 138 3.56 -18.23 -6.30
C SER A 138 4.71 -19.17 -5.90
N SER A 139 5.07 -19.17 -4.61
CA SER A 139 6.07 -20.10 -4.06
C SER A 139 5.68 -21.57 -4.20
N LEU A 140 4.39 -21.90 -4.07
CA LEU A 140 3.84 -23.24 -4.27
C LEU A 140 3.77 -23.60 -5.77
N ALA A 141 3.68 -22.59 -6.64
CA ALA A 141 3.68 -22.72 -8.09
C ALA A 141 5.11 -22.68 -8.70
N GLY A 142 6.15 -22.95 -7.90
CA GLY A 142 7.53 -22.96 -8.39
C GLY A 142 8.10 -21.58 -8.73
N GLY A 143 7.52 -20.50 -8.20
CA GLY A 143 7.94 -19.13 -8.47
C GLY A 143 7.36 -18.55 -9.76
N ASP A 144 6.19 -19.04 -10.23
CA ASP A 144 5.55 -18.56 -11.45
C ASP A 144 5.34 -17.03 -11.43
N THR A 145 6.00 -16.35 -12.38
CA THR A 145 5.96 -14.89 -12.50
C THR A 145 4.56 -14.38 -12.81
N GLY A 146 3.75 -15.14 -13.55
CA GLY A 146 2.37 -14.79 -13.86
C GLY A 146 1.49 -14.75 -12.61
N VAL A 147 1.61 -15.75 -11.73
CA VAL A 147 0.91 -15.80 -10.43
C VAL A 147 1.34 -14.62 -9.55
N LEU A 148 2.63 -14.32 -9.50
CA LEU A 148 3.16 -13.18 -8.74
C LEU A 148 2.56 -11.85 -9.23
N VAL A 149 2.63 -11.60 -10.53
CA VAL A 149 2.11 -10.38 -11.16
C VAL A 149 0.59 -10.27 -10.99
N ALA A 150 -0.14 -11.38 -11.08
CA ALA A 150 -1.58 -11.41 -10.85
C ALA A 150 -1.92 -10.99 -9.41
N GLY A 151 -1.18 -11.50 -8.43
CA GLY A 151 -1.31 -11.11 -7.02
C GLY A 151 -1.09 -9.61 -6.83
N LEU A 152 0.03 -9.07 -7.32
CA LEU A 152 0.33 -7.63 -7.25
C LEU A 152 -0.72 -6.78 -7.96
N SER A 153 -1.23 -7.23 -9.11
CA SER A 153 -2.26 -6.53 -9.89
C SER A 153 -3.59 -6.46 -9.14
N LEU A 154 -3.99 -7.55 -8.47
CA LEU A 154 -5.20 -7.58 -7.64
C LEU A 154 -5.10 -6.56 -6.50
N VAL A 155 -3.95 -6.49 -5.82
CA VAL A 155 -3.74 -5.48 -4.77
C VAL A 155 -3.78 -4.08 -5.33
N ASN A 156 -3.09 -3.84 -6.45
CA ASN A 156 -3.06 -2.53 -7.11
C ASN A 156 -4.48 -2.04 -7.45
N VAL A 157 -5.26 -2.89 -8.13
CA VAL A 157 -6.66 -2.58 -8.49
C VAL A 157 -7.50 -2.36 -7.23
N GLY A 158 -7.40 -3.25 -6.24
CA GLY A 158 -8.18 -3.17 -5.01
C GLY A 158 -7.96 -1.87 -4.25
N GLN A 159 -6.69 -1.52 -3.98
CA GLN A 159 -6.36 -0.29 -3.27
C GLN A 159 -6.71 0.95 -4.10
N THR A 160 -6.50 0.92 -5.41
CA THR A 160 -6.84 2.03 -6.31
C THR A 160 -8.34 2.29 -6.35
N ILE A 161 -9.20 1.25 -6.35
CA ILE A 161 -10.67 1.42 -6.25
C ILE A 161 -11.03 2.18 -4.97
N GLY A 162 -10.44 1.80 -3.84
CA GLY A 162 -10.69 2.46 -2.56
C GLY A 162 -10.30 3.94 -2.56
N ILE A 163 -9.08 4.23 -3.04
CA ILE A 163 -8.55 5.61 -3.08
C ILE A 163 -9.33 6.47 -4.09
N ALA A 164 -9.58 5.96 -5.29
CA ALA A 164 -10.36 6.68 -6.30
C ALA A 164 -11.78 6.97 -5.80
N THR A 165 -12.39 6.03 -5.08
CA THR A 165 -13.71 6.25 -4.47
C THR A 165 -13.67 7.41 -3.48
N ALA A 166 -12.66 7.48 -2.61
CA ALA A 166 -12.50 8.58 -1.66
C ALA A 166 -12.27 9.93 -2.38
N VAL A 167 -11.46 9.95 -3.43
CA VAL A 167 -11.12 11.18 -4.18
C VAL A 167 -12.27 11.72 -5.02
N PHE A 168 -13.11 10.87 -5.61
CA PHE A 168 -14.21 11.33 -6.46
C PHE A 168 -15.50 11.63 -5.70
N GLN A 169 -15.57 11.31 -4.40
CA GLN A 169 -16.74 11.56 -3.56
C GLN A 169 -16.66 12.86 -2.76
N TYR A 170 -15.46 13.44 -2.61
CA TYR A 170 -15.17 14.63 -1.82
C TYR A 170 -14.36 15.64 -2.63
#